data_AF-A0A4R0MTE3-F1
#
_entry.id   AF-A0A4R0MTE3-F1
#
_cell.length_a   1.000
_cell.length_b   1.000
_cell.length_c   1.000
_cell.angle_alpha   90.00
_cell.angle_beta   90.00
_cell.angle_gamma   90.00
#
_symmetry.space_group_name_H-M   'P 1'
#
loop_
_entity.id
_entity.type
_entity.pdbx_description
1 polymer ?
#
loop_
_entity_poly.entity_id
_entity_poly.type
_entity_poly.pdbx_seq_one_letter_code
_entity_poly.pdbx_strand_id
1 'polypeptide(L)'
;MKPRPNLTQEFNSLFSYYPADLIEAALVPLMPASADEIDEHTAIQQLFYAELTEIIHGNLIAYQQTKANEQANTAENEALTDAKSIINILTPIIPIGYVFFQQGKLNSGNLTFVVDRYEYKPIDEVHQAVNFSLMAYPKITFEIHTYGTMVNLISNGHFYYATLCAQKNCIYQKKAHYNLPSPNPVLLAANRLNAAILFKQNSDKALSFMNGAKQYLERNENTMAVFMLQQACEFTYRGLIMVFKGKNIKSHELVMLRKQLTHYAPQVIGLFHPKPKKELRLLTFLQEAYIKARYENAYQIDQEQALELVIATSSLMKGVQTLFDDYLAETIC
;
A
#
# COMPACT_ATOMS: atom_id res chain seq x y z
N MET A 1 33.78 -30.96 -2.76
CA MET A 1 33.39 -29.61 -3.23
C MET A 1 31.95 -29.68 -3.70
N LYS A 2 31.03 -28.90 -3.12
CA LYS A 2 29.68 -28.76 -3.68
C LYS A 2 29.79 -28.03 -5.02
N PRO A 3 29.03 -28.40 -6.07
CA PRO A 3 29.01 -27.65 -7.33
C PRO A 3 28.58 -26.22 -7.04
N ARG A 4 29.24 -25.23 -7.66
CA ARG A 4 28.80 -23.84 -7.61
C ARG A 4 27.36 -23.76 -8.14
N PRO A 5 26.45 -23.03 -7.47
CA PRO A 5 25.11 -22.81 -8.00
C PRO A 5 25.20 -22.15 -9.38
N ASN A 6 24.35 -22.62 -10.30
CA ASN A 6 24.26 -22.07 -11.64
C ASN A 6 23.54 -20.71 -11.55
N LEU A 7 24.32 -19.66 -11.27
CA LEU A 7 23.86 -18.28 -11.09
C LEU A 7 22.90 -17.85 -12.20
N THR A 8 23.15 -18.26 -13.45
CA THR A 8 22.31 -17.95 -14.61
C THR A 8 20.90 -18.51 -14.47
N GLN A 9 20.74 -19.70 -13.90
CA GLN A 9 19.42 -20.34 -13.71
C GLN A 9 18.65 -19.71 -12.54
N GLU A 10 19.35 -19.34 -11.47
CA GLU A 10 18.76 -18.61 -10.33
C GLU A 10 18.32 -17.19 -10.74
N PHE A 11 19.16 -16.46 -11.48
CA PHE A 11 18.83 -15.12 -12.01
C PHE A 11 17.71 -15.17 -13.05
N ASN A 12 17.69 -16.17 -13.95
CA ASN A 12 16.58 -16.37 -14.89
C ASN A 12 15.26 -16.56 -14.17
N SER A 13 15.24 -17.38 -13.10
CA SER A 13 14.06 -17.57 -12.28
C SER A 13 13.66 -16.31 -11.52
N LEU A 14 14.61 -15.48 -11.10
CA LEU A 14 14.33 -14.26 -10.37
C LEU A 14 13.71 -13.22 -11.32
N PHE A 15 14.34 -12.97 -12.46
CA PHE A 15 13.97 -11.92 -13.41
C PHE A 15 12.76 -12.25 -14.29
N SER A 16 12.38 -13.52 -14.44
CA SER A 16 11.14 -13.91 -15.15
C SER A 16 9.87 -13.33 -14.55
N TYR A 17 9.94 -12.85 -13.29
CA TYR A 17 8.79 -12.29 -12.57
C TYR A 17 8.79 -10.75 -12.50
N TYR A 18 9.82 -10.05 -12.97
CA TYR A 18 9.88 -8.58 -12.88
C TYR A 18 9.58 -7.94 -14.25
N PRO A 19 8.75 -6.88 -14.31
CA PRO A 19 8.61 -6.05 -15.49
C PRO A 19 9.97 -5.46 -15.88
N ALA A 20 10.31 -5.55 -17.16
CA ALA A 20 11.61 -5.14 -17.68
C ALA A 20 11.98 -3.68 -17.32
N ASP A 21 10.99 -2.77 -17.33
CA ASP A 21 11.15 -1.35 -16.98
C ASP A 21 11.70 -1.14 -15.55
N LEU A 22 11.44 -2.07 -14.64
CA LEU A 22 11.86 -2.00 -13.24
C LEU A 22 13.21 -2.66 -13.00
N ILE A 23 13.52 -3.70 -13.78
CA ILE A 23 14.86 -4.26 -13.83
C ILE A 23 15.83 -3.20 -14.37
N GLU A 24 15.43 -2.50 -15.44
CA GLU A 24 16.19 -1.40 -16.04
C GLU A 24 16.41 -0.25 -15.04
N ALA A 25 15.34 0.23 -14.38
CA ALA A 25 15.45 1.31 -13.39
C ALA A 25 16.34 0.96 -12.19
N ALA A 26 16.38 -0.31 -11.77
CA ALA A 26 17.21 -0.76 -10.65
C ALA A 26 18.68 -0.98 -11.03
N LEU A 27 18.96 -1.28 -12.31
CA LEU A 27 20.31 -1.60 -12.79
C LEU A 27 21.05 -0.39 -13.38
N VAL A 28 20.34 0.60 -13.94
CA VAL A 28 20.95 1.84 -14.47
C VAL A 28 21.93 2.51 -13.48
N PRO A 29 21.67 2.57 -12.17
CA PRO A 29 22.64 3.10 -11.19
C PRO A 29 23.86 2.20 -10.93
N LEU A 30 23.78 0.93 -11.30
CA LEU A 30 24.79 -0.11 -11.08
C LEU A 30 25.64 -0.36 -12.34
N MET A 31 25.36 0.36 -13.43
CA MET A 31 26.17 0.30 -14.65
C MET A 31 27.36 1.27 -14.57
N PRO A 32 28.56 0.88 -15.01
CA PRO A 32 29.71 1.78 -15.03
C PRO A 32 29.47 2.97 -15.97
N ALA A 33 29.86 4.16 -15.53
CA ALA A 33 29.59 5.42 -16.24
C ALA A 33 30.45 5.65 -17.49
N SER A 34 31.51 4.86 -17.72
CA SER A 34 32.38 4.99 -18.89
C SER A 34 33.16 3.70 -19.16
N ALA A 35 33.46 3.45 -20.43
CA ALA A 35 34.10 2.23 -20.94
C ALA A 35 35.65 2.24 -20.92
N ASP A 36 36.27 3.15 -20.18
CA ASP A 36 37.73 3.34 -20.21
C ASP A 36 38.37 2.91 -18.89
N GLU A 37 38.56 1.60 -18.73
CA GLU A 37 39.69 0.95 -18.04
C GLU A 37 39.50 -0.59 -18.16
N ILE A 38 40.22 -1.19 -19.12
CA ILE A 38 40.18 -2.63 -19.37
C ILE A 38 41.21 -3.30 -18.44
N ASP A 39 40.72 -3.89 -17.36
CA ASP A 39 41.45 -4.87 -16.54
C ASP A 39 40.77 -6.25 -16.72
N GLU A 40 41.45 -7.37 -16.42
CA GLU A 40 40.88 -8.72 -16.63
C GLU A 40 39.57 -8.95 -15.85
N HIS A 41 39.33 -8.17 -14.78
CA HIS A 41 38.06 -8.12 -14.05
C HIS A 41 36.90 -7.50 -14.86
N THR A 42 37.19 -6.63 -15.82
CA THR A 42 36.21 -5.95 -16.68
C THR A 42 35.59 -6.91 -17.71
N ALA A 43 36.34 -7.92 -18.17
CA ALA A 43 35.82 -8.91 -19.14
C ALA A 43 34.76 -9.83 -18.52
N ILE A 44 34.96 -10.27 -17.27
CA ILE A 44 33.98 -11.08 -16.53
C ILE A 44 32.73 -10.24 -16.20
N GLN A 45 32.90 -8.98 -15.84
CA GLN A 45 31.78 -8.06 -15.66
C GLN A 45 31.02 -7.83 -16.97
N GLN A 46 31.71 -7.61 -18.09
CA GLN A 46 31.08 -7.43 -19.40
C GLN A 46 30.32 -8.68 -19.85
N LEU A 47 30.88 -9.87 -19.64
CA LEU A 47 30.18 -11.15 -19.87
C LEU A 47 28.95 -11.29 -18.98
N PHE A 48 29.06 -10.94 -17.70
CA PHE A 48 27.92 -10.95 -16.77
C PHE A 48 26.82 -9.97 -17.20
N TYR A 49 27.16 -8.74 -17.56
CA TYR A 49 26.19 -7.75 -18.04
C TYR A 49 25.60 -8.11 -19.41
N ALA A 50 26.37 -8.75 -20.29
CA ALA A 50 25.87 -9.24 -21.58
C ALA A 50 24.86 -10.38 -21.38
N GLU A 51 25.17 -11.38 -20.56
CA GLU A 51 24.23 -12.44 -20.18
C GLU A 51 22.98 -11.84 -19.53
N LEU A 52 23.15 -10.91 -18.60
CA LEU A 52 22.03 -10.25 -17.91
C LEU A 52 21.15 -9.45 -18.88
N THR A 53 21.74 -8.80 -19.89
CA THR A 53 21.02 -8.08 -20.94
C THR A 53 20.21 -9.02 -21.83
N GLU A 54 20.77 -10.18 -22.22
CA GLU A 54 20.01 -11.19 -22.98
C GLU A 54 18.83 -11.74 -22.18
N ILE A 55 19.05 -12.01 -20.88
CA ILE A 55 18.00 -12.50 -19.97
C ILE A 55 16.86 -11.47 -19.85
N ILE A 56 17.21 -10.20 -19.69
CA ILE A 56 16.23 -9.10 -19.62
C ILE A 56 15.46 -8.99 -20.94
N HIS A 57 16.15 -9.06 -22.08
CA HIS A 57 15.52 -8.95 -23.38
C HIS A 57 14.57 -10.12 -23.67
N GLY A 58 14.95 -11.34 -23.29
CA GLY A 58 14.08 -12.52 -23.38
C GLY A 58 12.82 -12.37 -22.53
N ASN A 59 12.93 -11.87 -21.30
CA ASN A 59 11.80 -11.63 -20.41
C ASN A 59 10.89 -10.49 -20.91
N LEU A 60 11.46 -9.41 -21.48
CA LEU A 60 10.71 -8.33 -22.12
C LEU A 60 9.84 -8.86 -23.26
N ILE A 61 10.41 -9.70 -24.13
CA ILE A 61 9.70 -10.31 -25.26
C ILE A 61 8.58 -11.22 -24.74
N ALA A 62 8.85 -12.06 -23.73
CA ALA A 62 7.85 -12.93 -23.13
C ALA A 62 6.69 -12.14 -22.48
N TYR A 63 6.99 -11.06 -21.75
CA TYR A 63 5.97 -10.17 -21.19
C TYR A 63 5.11 -9.52 -22.29
N GLN A 64 5.74 -9.01 -23.35
CA GLN A 64 5.02 -8.40 -24.48
C GLN A 64 4.11 -9.41 -25.19
N GLN A 65 4.55 -10.66 -25.34
CA GLN A 65 3.75 -11.75 -25.90
C GLN A 65 2.59 -12.16 -24.98
N THR A 66 2.81 -12.20 -23.67
CA THR A 66 1.77 -12.53 -22.67
C THR A 66 0.70 -11.45 -22.65
N LYS A 67 1.10 -10.17 -22.64
CA LYS A 67 0.21 -9.01 -22.69
C LYS A 67 -0.58 -8.90 -24.00
N ALA A 68 0.00 -9.34 -25.12
CA ALA A 68 -0.71 -9.41 -26.41
C ALA A 68 -1.80 -10.50 -26.43
N ASN A 69 -1.67 -11.53 -25.59
CA ASN A 69 -2.61 -12.66 -25.49
C ASN A 69 -3.68 -12.47 -24.40
N GLU A 70 -3.60 -11.44 -23.56
CA GLU A 70 -4.55 -11.13 -22.47
C GLU A 70 -5.78 -10.32 -22.93
N GLN A 71 -6.37 -10.68 -24.08
CA GLN A 71 -7.76 -10.32 -24.35
C GLN A 71 -8.66 -11.49 -23.98
N ALA A 72 -9.36 -11.28 -22.85
CA ALA A 72 -10.48 -12.06 -22.34
C ALA A 72 -10.15 -13.51 -21.92
N ASN A 73 -9.93 -13.74 -20.62
CA ASN A 73 -10.79 -14.63 -19.82
C ASN A 73 -10.41 -14.74 -18.33
N THR A 74 -11.47 -14.83 -17.52
CA THR A 74 -11.61 -15.37 -16.15
C THR A 74 -11.12 -14.57 -14.93
N ALA A 75 -12.06 -14.41 -13.99
CA ALA A 75 -12.01 -13.62 -12.77
C ALA A 75 -11.19 -14.25 -11.63
N GLU A 76 -9.88 -14.39 -11.82
CA GLU A 76 -8.94 -14.24 -10.71
C GLU A 76 -8.37 -12.81 -10.75
N ASN A 77 -8.37 -12.14 -9.60
CA ASN A 77 -7.90 -10.77 -9.49
C ASN A 77 -6.39 -10.73 -9.73
N GLU A 78 -5.93 -10.01 -10.76
CA GLU A 78 -4.52 -9.82 -11.12
C GLU A 78 -3.62 -9.61 -9.88
N ALA A 79 -4.06 -8.77 -8.93
CA ALA A 79 -3.31 -8.48 -7.70
C ALA A 79 -3.15 -9.69 -6.77
N LEU A 80 -4.14 -10.59 -6.72
CA LEU A 80 -4.08 -11.82 -5.93
C LEU A 80 -3.16 -12.85 -6.61
N THR A 81 -3.18 -12.93 -7.93
CA THR A 81 -2.29 -13.79 -8.71
C THR A 81 -0.83 -13.35 -8.58
N ASP A 82 -0.60 -12.04 -8.70
CA ASP A 82 0.70 -11.41 -8.44
C ASP A 82 1.17 -11.71 -7.01
N ALA A 83 0.31 -11.48 -6.02
CA ALA A 83 0.60 -11.77 -4.61
C ALA A 83 1.04 -13.21 -4.36
N LYS A 84 0.32 -14.20 -4.93
CA LYS A 84 0.69 -15.62 -4.81
C LYS A 84 2.06 -15.90 -5.45
N SER A 85 2.34 -15.27 -6.60
CA SER A 85 3.62 -15.42 -7.30
C SER A 85 4.79 -14.87 -6.49
N ILE A 86 4.62 -13.67 -5.90
CA ILE A 86 5.61 -13.03 -5.02
C ILE A 86 5.92 -13.92 -3.80
N ILE A 87 4.92 -14.55 -3.20
CA ILE A 87 5.11 -15.43 -2.05
C ILE A 87 5.99 -16.62 -2.40
N ASN A 88 5.79 -17.24 -3.56
CA ASN A 88 6.61 -18.38 -3.99
C ASN A 88 8.09 -18.01 -4.12
N ILE A 89 8.39 -16.77 -4.54
CA ILE A 89 9.76 -16.24 -4.65
C ILE A 89 10.35 -15.94 -3.27
N LEU A 90 9.54 -15.40 -2.35
CA LEU A 90 10.01 -14.94 -1.05
C LEU A 90 10.19 -16.06 -0.02
N THR A 91 9.35 -17.09 -0.06
CA THR A 91 9.35 -18.17 0.95
C THR A 91 10.68 -18.93 1.11
N PRO A 92 11.54 -19.10 0.08
CA PRO A 92 12.89 -19.66 0.25
C PRO A 92 13.91 -18.66 0.83
N ILE A 93 13.67 -17.36 0.71
CA ILE A 93 14.64 -16.28 0.99
C ILE A 93 14.45 -15.69 2.39
N ILE A 94 13.21 -15.67 2.87
CA ILE A 94 12.83 -15.07 4.14
C ILE A 94 11.98 -16.02 5.01
N PRO A 95 12.16 -16.01 6.33
CA PRO A 95 11.42 -16.88 7.23
C PRO A 95 9.98 -16.38 7.41
N ILE A 96 9.05 -16.86 6.58
CA ILE A 96 7.63 -16.50 6.63
C ILE A 96 6.84 -17.60 7.34
N GLY A 97 6.03 -17.21 8.34
CA GLY A 97 5.05 -18.08 8.97
C GLY A 97 3.67 -17.96 8.31
N TYR A 98 3.20 -16.72 8.11
CA TYR A 98 1.90 -16.42 7.49
C TYR A 98 2.00 -15.27 6.50
N VAL A 99 1.16 -15.30 5.46
CA VAL A 99 0.88 -14.13 4.63
C VAL A 99 -0.62 -13.97 4.47
N PHE A 100 -1.12 -12.80 4.85
CA PHE A 100 -2.50 -12.38 4.62
C PHE A 100 -2.56 -11.39 3.48
N PHE A 101 -3.61 -11.47 2.68
CA PHE A 101 -3.84 -10.55 1.59
C PHE A 101 -5.18 -9.85 1.75
N GLN A 102 -5.13 -8.53 1.59
CA GLN A 102 -6.30 -7.69 1.58
C GLN A 102 -6.46 -7.03 0.21
N GLN A 103 -7.59 -7.34 -0.44
CA GLN A 103 -7.92 -6.80 -1.75
C GLN A 103 -8.30 -5.31 -1.66
N GLY A 104 -7.66 -4.49 -2.49
CA GLY A 104 -7.99 -3.10 -2.73
C GLY A 104 -8.82 -2.89 -4.00
N LYS A 105 -9.07 -1.62 -4.34
CA LYS A 105 -9.68 -1.24 -5.63
C LYS A 105 -8.62 -1.18 -6.74
N LEU A 106 -9.04 -1.18 -8.01
CA LEU A 106 -8.15 -0.97 -9.17
C LEU A 106 -7.00 -1.99 -9.28
N ASN A 107 -7.26 -3.27 -8.98
CA ASN A 107 -6.25 -4.34 -8.92
C ASN A 107 -5.06 -3.96 -8.01
N SER A 108 -5.35 -3.35 -6.85
CA SER A 108 -4.37 -3.12 -5.78
C SER A 108 -4.63 -4.05 -4.60
N GLY A 109 -3.66 -4.17 -3.71
CA GLY A 109 -3.84 -4.93 -2.47
C GLY A 109 -2.73 -4.68 -1.47
N ASN A 110 -2.91 -5.21 -0.26
CA ASN A 110 -1.89 -5.17 0.78
C ASN A 110 -1.55 -6.58 1.25
N LEU A 111 -0.25 -6.88 1.36
CA LEU A 111 0.29 -8.10 1.93
C LEU A 111 0.75 -7.87 3.36
N THR A 112 0.22 -8.64 4.29
CA THR A 112 0.70 -8.64 5.68
C THR A 112 1.50 -9.90 5.94
N PHE A 113 2.83 -9.75 6.00
CA PHE A 113 3.76 -10.82 6.31
C PHE A 113 3.91 -10.97 7.81
N VAL A 114 3.76 -12.20 8.30
CA VAL A 114 4.11 -12.57 9.67
C VAL A 114 5.34 -13.46 9.61
N VAL A 115 6.45 -12.98 10.16
CA VAL A 115 7.72 -13.70 10.23
C VAL A 115 7.53 -14.99 11.04
N ASP A 116 8.24 -16.05 10.66
CA ASP A 116 8.22 -17.34 11.35
C ASP A 116 8.60 -17.19 12.84
N ARG A 117 8.04 -18.06 13.67
CA ARG A 117 8.24 -18.04 15.13
C ARG A 117 9.64 -18.48 15.55
N TYR A 118 10.24 -19.44 14.84
CA TYR A 118 11.46 -20.15 15.24
C TYR A 118 12.66 -19.84 14.33
N GLU A 119 12.40 -19.39 13.10
CA GLU A 119 13.44 -18.94 12.19
C GLU A 119 13.64 -17.43 12.28
N TYR A 120 14.88 -17.02 12.56
CA TYR A 120 15.24 -15.63 12.70
C TYR A 120 15.95 -15.11 11.45
N LYS A 121 15.53 -13.93 11.00
CA LYS A 121 16.27 -13.07 10.09
C LYS A 121 16.05 -11.62 10.51
N PRO A 122 17.07 -10.75 10.45
CA PRO A 122 16.90 -9.34 10.79
C PRO A 122 15.74 -8.72 10.00
N ILE A 123 14.88 -7.98 10.69
CA ILE A 123 13.64 -7.45 10.09
C ILE A 123 13.93 -6.55 8.89
N ASP A 124 15.04 -5.81 8.93
CA ASP A 124 15.48 -4.92 7.85
C ASP A 124 15.84 -5.70 6.58
N GLU A 125 16.48 -6.87 6.71
CA GLU A 125 16.78 -7.73 5.56
C GLU A 125 15.50 -8.32 4.96
N VAL A 126 14.54 -8.70 5.82
CA VAL A 126 13.22 -9.17 5.36
C VAL A 126 12.50 -8.04 4.62
N HIS A 127 12.51 -6.82 5.17
CA HIS A 127 11.96 -5.64 4.52
C HIS A 127 12.60 -5.37 3.16
N GLN A 128 13.93 -5.43 3.06
CA GLN A 128 14.64 -5.21 1.80
C GLN A 128 14.26 -6.27 0.75
N ALA A 129 14.23 -7.55 1.12
CA ALA A 129 13.85 -8.63 0.22
C ALA A 129 12.41 -8.47 -0.30
N VAL A 130 11.46 -8.22 0.61
CA VAL A 130 10.05 -8.01 0.23
C VAL A 130 9.89 -6.77 -0.62
N ASN A 131 10.54 -5.66 -0.25
CA ASN A 131 10.48 -4.42 -1.00
C ASN A 131 11.04 -4.59 -2.42
N PHE A 132 12.18 -5.26 -2.56
CA PHE A 132 12.77 -5.57 -3.86
C PHE A 132 11.78 -6.38 -4.72
N SER A 133 11.22 -7.47 -4.18
CA SER A 133 10.23 -8.30 -4.89
C SER A 133 8.96 -7.55 -5.29
N LEU A 134 8.55 -6.55 -4.52
CA LEU A 134 7.36 -5.75 -4.81
C LEU A 134 7.62 -4.53 -5.68
N MET A 135 8.87 -4.22 -6.05
CA MET A 135 9.15 -3.14 -7.00
C MET A 135 8.38 -3.35 -8.31
N ALA A 136 8.34 -4.61 -8.78
CA ALA A 136 7.57 -5.13 -9.91
C ALA A 136 6.06 -4.82 -9.88
N TYR A 137 5.51 -4.63 -8.68
CA TYR A 137 4.08 -4.64 -8.43
C TYR A 137 3.68 -3.37 -7.67
N PRO A 138 3.72 -2.18 -8.32
CA PRO A 138 3.53 -0.89 -7.64
C PRO A 138 2.13 -0.68 -7.05
N LYS A 139 1.18 -1.57 -7.35
CA LYS A 139 -0.18 -1.58 -6.78
C LYS A 139 -0.31 -2.46 -5.54
N ILE A 140 0.71 -3.26 -5.21
CA ILE A 140 0.74 -4.11 -4.03
C ILE A 140 1.62 -3.44 -2.99
N THR A 141 1.03 -3.15 -1.83
CA THR A 141 1.78 -2.69 -0.66
C THR A 141 1.99 -3.84 0.31
N PHE A 142 2.84 -3.62 1.31
CA PHE A 142 3.07 -4.62 2.33
C PHE A 142 3.33 -4.05 3.71
N GLU A 143 3.12 -4.88 4.72
CA GLU A 143 3.58 -4.71 6.09
C GLU A 143 4.24 -6.00 6.58
N ILE A 144 5.18 -5.87 7.51
CA ILE A 144 5.88 -7.02 8.10
C ILE A 144 5.75 -6.92 9.62
N HIS A 145 5.34 -8.02 10.23
CA HIS A 145 5.22 -8.16 11.67
C HIS A 145 5.95 -9.39 12.17
N THR A 146 6.50 -9.30 13.38
CA THR A 146 6.97 -10.49 14.08
C THR A 146 5.78 -11.34 14.51
N TYR A 147 5.98 -12.65 14.64
CA TYR A 147 4.98 -13.56 15.18
C TYR A 147 4.45 -13.08 16.54
N GLY A 148 5.34 -12.70 17.47
CA GLY A 148 4.96 -12.25 18.80
C GLY A 148 4.11 -10.97 18.79
N THR A 149 4.43 -10.02 17.91
CA THR A 149 3.61 -8.81 17.71
C THR A 149 2.21 -9.18 17.24
N MET A 150 2.09 -10.08 16.26
CA MET A 150 0.80 -10.46 15.70
C MET A 150 -0.06 -11.24 16.72
N VAL A 151 0.56 -12.16 17.45
CA VAL A 151 -0.08 -12.86 18.59
C VAL A 151 -0.65 -11.86 19.58
N ASN A 152 0.16 -10.89 20.01
CA ASN A 152 -0.28 -9.89 20.98
C ASN A 152 -1.46 -9.04 20.45
N LEU A 153 -1.41 -8.59 19.20
CA LEU A 153 -2.49 -7.80 18.59
C LEU A 153 -3.79 -8.61 18.52
N ILE A 154 -3.74 -9.85 18.03
CA ILE A 154 -4.93 -10.70 17.89
C ILE A 154 -5.48 -11.09 19.26
N SER A 155 -4.65 -11.55 20.19
CA SER A 155 -5.09 -11.96 21.53
C SER A 155 -5.75 -10.82 22.32
N ASN A 156 -5.27 -9.58 22.14
CA ASN A 156 -5.89 -8.40 22.74
C ASN A 156 -7.11 -7.87 21.96
N GLY A 157 -7.59 -8.60 20.95
CA GLY A 157 -8.78 -8.24 20.18
C GLY A 157 -8.60 -6.97 19.35
N HIS A 158 -7.41 -6.73 18.80
CA HIS A 158 -7.16 -5.56 17.98
C HIS A 158 -8.12 -5.51 16.78
N PHE A 159 -8.88 -4.41 16.66
CA PHE A 159 -9.99 -4.28 15.70
C PHE A 159 -9.63 -4.69 14.26
N TYR A 160 -8.53 -4.16 13.71
CA TYR A 160 -8.10 -4.47 12.34
C TYR A 160 -7.50 -5.88 12.19
N TYR A 161 -6.41 -6.17 12.89
CA TYR A 161 -5.67 -7.43 12.73
C TYR A 161 -6.46 -8.69 13.11
N ALA A 162 -7.41 -8.59 14.04
CA ALA A 162 -8.29 -9.73 14.38
C ALA A 162 -9.16 -10.15 13.19
N THR A 163 -9.64 -9.21 12.38
CA THR A 163 -10.43 -9.48 11.18
C THR A 163 -9.53 -9.81 9.98
N LEU A 164 -8.41 -9.10 9.83
CA LEU A 164 -7.45 -9.35 8.74
C LEU A 164 -6.88 -10.76 8.82
N CYS A 165 -6.48 -11.23 10.00
CA CYS A 165 -5.80 -12.52 10.18
C CYS A 165 -6.76 -13.73 10.21
N ALA A 166 -7.97 -13.59 9.65
CA ALA A 166 -8.91 -14.68 9.47
C ALA A 166 -8.47 -15.61 8.32
N GLN A 167 -8.91 -16.88 8.37
CA GLN A 167 -8.56 -17.90 7.38
C GLN A 167 -8.89 -17.48 5.94
N LYS A 168 -9.99 -16.73 5.73
CA LYS A 168 -10.42 -16.24 4.42
C LYS A 168 -9.41 -15.34 3.71
N ASN A 169 -8.56 -14.65 4.47
CA ASN A 169 -7.55 -13.72 3.93
C ASN A 169 -6.15 -14.36 3.91
N CYS A 170 -5.99 -15.56 4.48
CA CYS A 170 -4.70 -16.25 4.54
C CYS A 170 -4.39 -16.87 3.18
N ILE A 171 -3.36 -16.37 2.51
CA ILE A 171 -2.92 -16.88 1.21
C ILE A 171 -1.64 -17.72 1.28
N TYR A 172 -0.97 -17.69 2.43
CA TYR A 172 0.12 -18.59 2.75
C TYR A 172 0.17 -18.88 4.25
N GLN A 173 0.36 -20.15 4.59
CA GLN A 173 0.66 -20.60 5.94
C GLN A 173 1.71 -21.70 5.85
N LYS A 174 2.83 -21.50 6.54
CA LYS A 174 3.83 -22.55 6.69
C LYS A 174 3.24 -23.70 7.50
N LYS A 175 3.43 -24.93 7.03
CA LYS A 175 3.06 -26.14 7.79
C LYS A 175 3.94 -26.22 9.03
N ALA A 176 3.46 -25.67 10.15
CA ALA A 176 4.22 -25.54 11.38
C ALA A 176 3.46 -26.12 12.57
N HIS A 177 4.18 -26.36 13.68
CA HIS A 177 3.65 -26.83 14.96
C HIS A 177 3.01 -25.71 15.82
N TYR A 178 2.70 -24.56 15.22
CA TYR A 178 2.13 -23.41 15.92
C TYR A 178 1.05 -22.74 15.06
N ASN A 179 0.10 -22.08 15.73
CA ASN A 179 -0.96 -21.31 15.09
C ASN A 179 -1.11 -19.94 15.72
N LEU A 180 -1.45 -18.94 14.90
CA LEU A 180 -1.93 -17.66 15.43
C LEU A 180 -3.16 -17.89 16.34
N PRO A 181 -3.27 -17.14 17.45
CA PRO A 181 -4.35 -17.32 18.40
C PRO A 181 -5.68 -16.88 17.79
N SER A 182 -6.78 -17.38 18.34
CA SER A 182 -8.09 -16.76 18.11
C SER A 182 -8.22 -15.47 18.94
N PRO A 183 -8.88 -14.43 18.42
CA PRO A 183 -9.08 -13.19 19.18
C PRO A 183 -9.96 -13.44 20.40
N ASN A 184 -9.69 -12.74 21.50
CA ASN A 184 -10.58 -12.75 22.66
C ASN A 184 -11.89 -12.04 22.28
N PRO A 185 -13.06 -12.71 22.34
CA PRO A 185 -14.32 -12.15 21.84
C PRO A 185 -14.78 -10.94 22.65
N VAL A 186 -14.52 -10.90 23.96
CA VAL A 186 -14.90 -9.79 24.84
C VAL A 186 -14.06 -8.56 24.52
N LEU A 187 -12.75 -8.72 24.41
CA LEU A 187 -11.85 -7.61 24.07
C LEU A 187 -12.09 -7.11 22.64
N LEU A 188 -12.34 -8.02 21.68
CA LEU A 188 -12.66 -7.66 20.31
C LEU A 188 -13.95 -6.84 20.23
N ALA A 189 -15.01 -7.26 20.92
CA ALA A 189 -16.27 -6.52 20.97
C ALA A 189 -16.09 -5.12 21.60
N ALA A 190 -15.34 -5.02 22.70
CA ALA A 190 -15.04 -3.75 23.35
C ALA A 190 -14.22 -2.82 22.44
N ASN A 191 -13.14 -3.34 21.83
CA ASN A 191 -12.29 -2.57 20.91
C ASN A 191 -13.04 -2.14 19.66
N ARG A 192 -13.98 -2.94 19.17
CA ARG A 192 -14.86 -2.60 18.06
C ARG A 192 -15.81 -1.47 18.40
N LEU A 193 -16.41 -1.47 19.59
CA LEU A 193 -17.23 -0.36 20.05
C LEU A 193 -16.39 0.93 20.17
N ASN A 194 -15.19 0.83 20.76
CA ASN A 194 -14.26 1.96 20.85
C ASN A 194 -13.86 2.49 19.48
N ALA A 195 -13.57 1.60 18.52
CA ALA A 195 -13.28 1.95 17.13
C ALA A 195 -14.44 2.73 16.49
N ALA A 196 -15.68 2.26 16.66
CA ALA A 196 -16.86 2.94 16.14
C ALA A 196 -17.06 4.35 16.74
N ILE A 197 -16.85 4.49 18.05
CA ILE A 197 -16.91 5.79 18.74
C ILE A 197 -15.83 6.74 18.21
N LEU A 198 -14.58 6.28 18.14
CA LEU A 198 -13.45 7.08 17.66
C LEU A 198 -13.62 7.50 16.19
N PHE A 199 -14.09 6.59 15.34
CA PHE A 199 -14.38 6.90 13.95
C PHE A 199 -15.46 7.98 13.85
N LYS A 200 -16.59 7.78 14.55
CA LYS A 200 -17.70 8.75 14.56
C LYS A 200 -17.26 10.14 15.00
N GLN A 201 -16.45 10.24 16.06
CA GLN A 201 -15.92 11.53 16.52
C GLN A 201 -15.08 12.26 15.47
N ASN A 202 -14.30 11.52 14.66
CA ASN A 202 -13.52 12.11 13.57
C ASN A 202 -14.41 12.46 12.37
N SER A 203 -15.38 11.61 12.03
CA SER A 203 -16.36 11.87 10.97
C SER A 203 -17.24 13.09 11.27
N ASP A 204 -17.68 13.28 12.51
CA ASP A 204 -18.47 14.44 12.94
C ASP A 204 -17.66 15.75 12.81
N LYS A 205 -16.35 15.71 13.13
CA LYS A 205 -15.44 16.83 12.89
C LYS A 205 -15.26 17.12 11.40
N ALA A 206 -14.99 16.08 10.60
CA ALA A 206 -14.86 16.23 9.15
C ALA A 206 -16.13 16.82 8.52
N LEU A 207 -17.31 16.41 9.00
CA LEU A 207 -18.59 16.96 8.55
C LEU A 207 -18.76 18.44 8.92
N SER A 208 -18.35 18.83 10.12
CA SER A 208 -18.38 20.23 10.55
C SER A 208 -17.50 21.10 9.65
N PHE A 209 -16.29 20.63 9.29
CA PHE A 209 -15.41 21.31 8.33
C PHE A 209 -16.00 21.36 6.92
N MET A 210 -16.60 20.27 6.42
CA MET A 210 -17.30 20.25 5.14
C MET A 210 -18.47 21.25 5.09
N ASN A 211 -19.25 21.34 6.17
CA ASN A 211 -20.35 22.30 6.25
C ASN A 211 -19.84 23.75 6.28
N GLY A 212 -18.77 24.01 7.02
CA GLY A 212 -18.10 25.31 7.01
C GLY A 212 -17.60 25.68 5.61
N ALA A 213 -16.98 24.74 4.89
CA ALA A 213 -16.51 24.96 3.52
C ALA A 213 -17.64 25.41 2.58
N LYS A 214 -18.81 24.77 2.67
CA LYS A 214 -19.98 25.13 1.85
C LYS A 214 -20.48 26.54 2.16
N GLN A 215 -20.53 26.92 3.43
CA GLN A 215 -20.94 28.28 3.83
C GLN A 215 -19.98 29.35 3.32
N TYR A 216 -18.67 29.07 3.33
CA TYR A 216 -17.69 30.00 2.75
C TYR A 216 -17.83 30.14 1.23
N LEU A 217 -18.16 29.05 0.52
CA LEU A 217 -18.44 29.13 -0.92
C LEU A 217 -19.68 29.97 -1.25
N GLU A 218 -20.75 29.87 -0.45
CA GLU A 218 -21.94 30.71 -0.62
C GLU A 218 -21.63 32.21 -0.49
N ARG A 219 -20.57 32.56 0.26
CA ARG A 219 -20.07 33.93 0.45
C ARG A 219 -18.98 34.31 -0.55
N ASN A 220 -18.66 33.44 -1.52
CA ASN A 220 -17.53 33.57 -2.45
C ASN A 220 -16.15 33.67 -1.75
N GLU A 221 -16.03 33.16 -0.54
CA GLU A 221 -14.78 33.08 0.23
C GLU A 221 -14.02 31.78 -0.08
N ASN A 222 -13.67 31.58 -1.35
CA ASN A 222 -13.14 30.31 -1.87
C ASN A 222 -11.87 29.82 -1.14
N THR A 223 -10.96 30.75 -0.80
CA THR A 223 -9.72 30.42 -0.08
C THR A 223 -10.02 29.81 1.29
N MET A 224 -11.00 30.37 2.02
CA MET A 224 -11.40 29.84 3.32
C MET A 224 -12.19 28.52 3.18
N ALA A 225 -12.99 28.38 2.13
CA ALA A 225 -13.66 27.13 1.83
C ALA A 225 -12.65 25.98 1.63
N VAL A 226 -11.62 26.20 0.82
CA VAL A 226 -10.57 25.20 0.56
C VAL A 226 -9.75 24.87 1.80
N PHE A 227 -9.47 25.87 2.65
CA PHE A 227 -8.87 25.62 3.97
C PHE A 227 -9.70 24.63 4.80
N MET A 228 -11.02 24.81 4.85
CA MET A 228 -11.93 23.91 5.56
C MET A 228 -11.99 22.52 4.89
N LEU A 229 -11.94 22.44 3.57
CA LEU A 229 -11.90 21.16 2.85
C LEU A 229 -10.64 20.34 3.14
N GLN A 230 -9.48 20.99 3.30
CA GLN A 230 -8.25 20.32 3.69
C GLN A 230 -8.42 19.66 5.06
N GLN A 231 -8.99 20.38 6.04
CA GLN A 231 -9.25 19.85 7.38
C GLN A 231 -10.26 18.70 7.34
N ALA A 232 -11.32 18.80 6.52
CA ALA A 232 -12.28 17.71 6.34
C ALA A 232 -11.61 16.43 5.81
N CYS A 233 -10.73 16.54 4.80
CA CYS A 233 -9.94 15.41 4.30
C CYS A 233 -9.01 14.85 5.38
N GLU A 234 -8.31 15.71 6.11
CA GLU A 234 -7.37 15.31 7.16
C GLU A 234 -8.07 14.49 8.25
N PHE A 235 -9.18 14.98 8.79
CA PHE A 235 -9.96 14.26 9.82
C PHE A 235 -10.53 12.94 9.29
N THR A 236 -10.93 12.89 8.02
CA THR A 236 -11.43 11.67 7.40
C THR A 236 -10.33 10.60 7.33
N TYR A 237 -9.14 10.94 6.82
CA TYR A 237 -8.04 9.99 6.75
C TYR A 237 -7.51 9.60 8.14
N ARG A 238 -7.36 10.58 9.04
CA ARG A 238 -6.84 10.33 10.40
C ARG A 238 -7.78 9.48 11.23
N GLY A 239 -9.10 9.66 11.10
CA GLY A 239 -10.08 8.81 11.77
C GLY A 239 -9.89 7.34 11.41
N LEU A 240 -9.72 7.04 10.12
CA LEU A 240 -9.52 5.68 9.64
C LEU A 240 -8.17 5.10 10.06
N ILE A 241 -7.10 5.88 9.95
CA ILE A 241 -5.75 5.49 10.42
C ILE A 241 -5.77 5.17 11.91
N MET A 242 -6.39 6.02 12.74
CA MET A 242 -6.42 5.84 14.18
C MET A 242 -7.10 4.52 14.55
N VAL A 243 -8.16 4.17 13.85
CA VAL A 243 -8.94 2.96 14.12
C VAL A 243 -8.24 1.70 13.63
N PHE A 244 -7.58 1.73 12.46
CA PHE A 244 -6.90 0.55 11.93
C PHE A 244 -5.48 0.34 12.44
N LYS A 245 -4.74 1.42 12.73
CA LYS A 245 -3.37 1.36 13.25
C LYS A 245 -3.32 1.36 14.77
N GLY A 246 -4.39 1.83 15.44
CA GLY A 246 -4.44 2.01 16.89
C GLY A 246 -3.55 3.14 17.43
N LYS A 247 -2.95 3.97 16.55
CA LYS A 247 -2.03 5.06 16.94
C LYS A 247 -2.21 6.29 16.07
N ASN A 248 -1.94 7.45 16.65
CA ASN A 248 -1.88 8.73 15.93
C ASN A 248 -0.65 8.82 15.03
N ILE A 249 -0.83 9.42 13.86
CA ILE A 249 0.27 9.84 12.97
C ILE A 249 0.54 11.33 13.19
N LYS A 250 1.82 11.72 13.23
CA LYS A 250 2.28 13.10 13.49
C LYS A 250 2.34 13.97 12.22
N SER A 251 1.85 13.48 11.08
CA SER A 251 1.80 14.20 9.81
C SER A 251 0.39 14.70 9.54
N HIS A 252 0.30 15.93 9.04
CA HIS A 252 -0.94 16.55 8.56
C HIS A 252 -1.02 16.57 7.02
N GLU A 253 -0.01 16.04 6.34
CA GLU A 253 0.08 16.06 4.90
C GLU A 253 -0.86 15.00 4.29
N LEU A 254 -1.81 15.45 3.47
CA LEU A 254 -2.86 14.57 2.92
C LEU A 254 -2.30 13.42 2.09
N VAL A 255 -1.27 13.67 1.27
CA VAL A 255 -0.64 12.63 0.44
C VAL A 255 0.00 11.56 1.32
N MET A 256 0.65 11.96 2.42
CA MET A 256 1.24 11.02 3.37
C MET A 256 0.18 10.23 4.13
N LEU A 257 -0.91 10.86 4.57
CA LEU A 257 -2.03 10.17 5.22
C LEU A 257 -2.69 9.15 4.27
N ARG A 258 -2.95 9.55 3.03
CA ARG A 258 -3.48 8.68 1.97
C ARG A 258 -2.53 7.53 1.65
N LYS A 259 -1.21 7.76 1.63
CA LYS A 259 -0.19 6.70 1.48
C LYS A 259 -0.19 5.75 2.68
N GLN A 260 -0.29 6.25 3.91
CA GLN A 260 -0.34 5.37 5.09
C GLN A 260 -1.56 4.45 5.07
N LEU A 261 -2.69 4.92 4.55
CA LEU A 261 -3.90 4.11 4.43
C LEU A 261 -3.81 2.99 3.40
N THR A 262 -2.86 3.00 2.45
CA THR A 262 -2.73 1.87 1.51
C THR A 262 -2.40 0.56 2.23
N HIS A 263 -1.70 0.64 3.36
CA HIS A 263 -1.33 -0.53 4.15
C HIS A 263 -2.52 -1.15 4.91
N TYR A 264 -3.44 -0.32 5.41
CA TYR A 264 -4.54 -0.79 6.25
C TYR A 264 -5.88 -0.88 5.52
N ALA A 265 -6.06 -0.05 4.50
CA ALA A 265 -7.33 0.18 3.83
C ALA A 265 -7.08 0.53 2.36
N PRO A 266 -6.52 -0.40 1.55
CA PRO A 266 -6.21 -0.14 0.15
C PRO A 266 -7.46 0.24 -0.67
N GLN A 267 -8.66 -0.07 -0.17
CA GLN A 267 -9.94 0.33 -0.77
C GLN A 267 -10.20 1.85 -0.74
N VAL A 268 -9.47 2.60 0.10
CA VAL A 268 -9.53 4.08 0.15
C VAL A 268 -9.03 4.72 -1.14
N ILE A 269 -8.14 4.02 -1.85
CA ILE A 269 -7.59 4.53 -3.09
C ILE A 269 -8.67 4.65 -4.16
N GLY A 270 -8.78 5.85 -4.73
CA GLY A 270 -9.79 6.16 -5.74
C GLY A 270 -11.10 6.71 -5.18
N LEU A 271 -11.26 6.79 -3.84
CA LEU A 271 -12.45 7.40 -3.22
C LEU A 271 -12.48 8.92 -3.37
N PHE A 272 -11.31 9.58 -3.31
CA PHE A 272 -11.22 11.02 -3.49
C PHE A 272 -11.30 11.38 -4.98
N HIS A 273 -10.63 10.60 -5.83
CA HIS A 273 -10.79 10.69 -7.28
C HIS A 273 -10.39 9.36 -7.96
N PRO A 274 -11.18 8.81 -8.91
CA PRO A 274 -10.94 7.47 -9.48
C PRO A 274 -9.64 7.36 -10.28
N LYS A 275 -9.14 8.47 -10.84
CA LYS A 275 -7.84 8.52 -11.54
C LYS A 275 -6.71 8.87 -10.56
N PRO A 276 -5.73 7.97 -10.29
CA PRO A 276 -4.70 8.19 -9.26
C PRO A 276 -3.83 9.44 -9.48
N LYS A 277 -3.41 9.73 -10.72
CA LYS A 277 -2.62 10.93 -11.03
C LYS A 277 -3.37 12.22 -10.69
N LYS A 278 -4.68 12.25 -10.97
CA LYS A 278 -5.53 13.40 -10.68
C LYS A 278 -5.86 13.49 -9.18
N GLU A 279 -6.05 12.34 -8.51
CA GLU A 279 -6.18 12.27 -7.05
C GLU A 279 -5.00 12.95 -6.35
N LEU A 280 -3.77 12.53 -6.69
CA LEU A 280 -2.55 13.10 -6.10
C LEU A 280 -2.40 14.59 -6.39
N ARG A 281 -2.71 15.03 -7.62
CA ARG A 281 -2.68 16.45 -7.99
C ARG A 281 -3.65 17.28 -7.15
N LEU A 282 -4.88 16.81 -6.96
CA LEU A 282 -5.89 17.51 -6.18
C LEU A 282 -5.54 17.53 -4.68
N LEU A 283 -5.02 16.43 -4.13
CA LEU A 283 -4.56 16.41 -2.73
C LEU A 283 -3.37 17.34 -2.49
N THR A 284 -2.43 17.41 -3.45
CA THR A 284 -1.28 18.31 -3.39
C THR A 284 -1.74 19.77 -3.47
N PHE A 285 -2.63 20.08 -4.42
CA PHE A 285 -3.23 21.40 -4.53
C PHE A 285 -3.96 21.82 -3.25
N LEU A 286 -4.76 20.91 -2.66
CA LEU A 286 -5.48 21.16 -1.41
C LEU A 286 -4.52 21.46 -0.24
N GLN A 287 -3.38 20.73 -0.19
CA GLN A 287 -2.34 20.96 0.80
C GLN A 287 -1.60 22.29 0.60
N GLU A 288 -1.25 22.62 -0.64
CA GLU A 288 -0.62 23.91 -0.97
C GLU A 288 -1.55 25.07 -0.67
N ALA A 289 -2.82 24.96 -1.07
CA ALA A 289 -3.84 25.97 -0.80
C ALA A 289 -4.01 26.22 0.69
N TYR A 290 -4.00 25.16 1.52
CA TYR A 290 -4.02 25.27 2.97
C TYR A 290 -2.82 26.05 3.54
N ILE A 291 -1.61 25.81 3.00
CA ILE A 291 -0.41 26.53 3.43
C ILE A 291 -0.49 28.00 2.99
N LYS A 292 -0.78 28.25 1.71
CA LYS A 292 -0.83 29.60 1.13
C LYS A 292 -1.92 30.46 1.75
N ALA A 293 -3.11 29.90 2.00
CA ALA A 293 -4.22 30.60 2.65
C ALA A 293 -3.86 31.19 4.03
N ARG A 294 -2.83 30.67 4.70
CA ARG A 294 -2.39 31.15 6.03
C ARG A 294 -1.34 32.25 5.98
N TYR A 295 -0.55 32.33 4.91
CA TYR A 295 0.65 33.17 4.85
C TYR A 295 0.63 34.17 3.70
N GLU A 296 -0.20 33.96 2.68
CA GLU A 296 -0.26 34.79 1.48
C GLU A 296 -1.58 35.57 1.43
N ASN A 297 -1.51 36.88 1.68
CA ASN A 297 -2.68 37.77 1.69
C ASN A 297 -3.39 37.89 0.34
N ALA A 298 -2.70 37.60 -0.77
CA ALA A 298 -3.22 37.73 -2.14
C ALA A 298 -3.57 36.39 -2.80
N TYR A 299 -3.52 35.27 -2.05
CA TYR A 299 -3.82 33.95 -2.63
C TYR A 299 -5.32 33.80 -2.91
N GLN A 300 -5.64 33.65 -4.19
CA GLN A 300 -7.01 33.51 -4.68
C GLN A 300 -7.19 32.13 -5.31
N ILE A 301 -8.34 31.52 -5.04
CA ILE A 301 -8.74 30.24 -5.62
C ILE A 301 -9.98 30.48 -6.47
N ASP A 302 -9.96 29.92 -7.67
CA ASP A 302 -11.11 29.98 -8.56
C ASP A 302 -12.29 29.15 -8.01
N GLN A 303 -13.51 29.63 -8.26
CA GLN A 303 -14.72 29.00 -7.74
C GLN A 303 -14.92 27.58 -8.30
N GLU A 304 -14.57 27.34 -9.56
CA GLU A 304 -14.68 26.03 -10.19
C GLU A 304 -13.76 25.01 -9.50
N GLN A 305 -12.52 25.42 -9.19
CA GLN A 305 -11.56 24.58 -8.47
C GLN A 305 -12.04 24.24 -7.07
N ALA A 306 -12.60 25.23 -6.35
CA ALA A 306 -13.11 25.00 -5.01
C ALA A 306 -14.34 24.07 -5.03
N LEU A 307 -15.22 24.20 -6.03
CA LEU A 307 -16.34 23.28 -6.23
C LEU A 307 -15.89 21.84 -6.58
N GLU A 308 -14.86 21.69 -7.42
CA GLU A 308 -14.27 20.37 -7.71
C GLU A 308 -13.78 19.69 -6.42
N LEU A 309 -13.12 20.45 -5.53
CA LEU A 309 -12.65 19.94 -4.24
C LEU A 309 -13.78 19.57 -3.29
N VAL A 310 -14.90 20.28 -3.28
CA VAL A 310 -16.09 19.90 -2.50
C VAL A 310 -16.59 18.53 -2.93
N ILE A 311 -16.72 18.31 -4.24
CA ILE A 311 -17.20 17.04 -4.80
C ILE A 311 -16.24 15.89 -4.44
N ALA A 312 -14.93 16.10 -4.64
CA ALA A 312 -13.91 15.11 -4.30
C ALA A 312 -13.90 14.77 -2.79
N THR A 313 -13.96 15.79 -1.93
CA THR A 313 -13.98 15.62 -0.47
C THR A 313 -15.27 14.93 -0.01
N SER A 314 -16.42 15.28 -0.58
CA SER A 314 -17.69 14.61 -0.27
C SER A 314 -17.67 13.14 -0.68
N SER A 315 -17.08 12.84 -1.84
CA SER A 315 -16.92 11.46 -2.34
C SER A 315 -16.02 10.63 -1.41
N LEU A 316 -14.91 11.21 -0.96
CA LEU A 316 -14.01 10.60 0.02
C LEU A 316 -14.74 10.31 1.34
N MET A 317 -15.40 11.31 1.93
CA MET A 317 -16.09 11.15 3.22
C MET A 317 -17.15 10.05 3.16
N LYS A 318 -17.98 10.04 2.12
CA LYS A 318 -19.00 9.00 1.92
C LYS A 318 -18.37 7.63 1.73
N GLY A 319 -17.36 7.53 0.87
CA GLY A 319 -16.69 6.27 0.60
C GLY A 319 -15.98 5.69 1.82
N VAL A 320 -15.36 6.53 2.64
CA VAL A 320 -14.69 6.12 3.89
C VAL A 320 -15.71 5.69 4.94
N GLN A 321 -16.86 6.37 5.03
CA GLN A 321 -17.97 5.94 5.88
C GLN A 321 -18.46 4.54 5.49
N THR A 322 -18.79 4.33 4.20
CA THR A 322 -19.22 3.01 3.70
C THR A 322 -18.17 1.93 3.96
N LEU A 323 -16.90 2.22 3.66
CA LEU A 323 -15.81 1.29 3.91
C LEU A 323 -15.76 0.88 5.39
N PHE A 324 -15.84 1.85 6.30
CA PHE A 324 -15.80 1.56 7.72
C PHE A 324 -17.00 0.75 8.21
N ASP A 325 -18.19 1.05 7.69
CA ASP A 325 -19.42 0.30 7.99
C ASP A 325 -19.32 -1.15 7.51
N ASP A 326 -18.70 -1.40 6.35
CA ASP A 326 -18.42 -2.75 5.84
C ASP A 326 -17.48 -3.52 6.79
N TYR A 327 -16.39 -2.90 7.27
CA TYR A 327 -15.48 -3.52 8.26
C TYR A 327 -16.18 -3.85 9.57
N LEU A 328 -17.10 -2.99 10.01
CA LEU A 328 -17.94 -3.31 11.16
C LEU A 328 -18.81 -4.53 10.81
N ALA A 329 -19.58 -4.50 9.73
CA ALA A 329 -20.51 -5.57 9.38
C ALA A 329 -19.85 -6.95 9.20
N GLU A 330 -18.69 -7.02 8.53
CA GLU A 330 -17.95 -8.26 8.26
C GLU A 330 -17.56 -9.06 9.51
N THR A 331 -17.52 -8.40 10.67
CA THR A 331 -17.04 -9.00 11.92
C THR A 331 -18.21 -9.50 12.81
N ILE A 332 -19.44 -9.61 12.28
CA ILE A 332 -20.64 -10.10 13.00
C ILE A 332 -20.94 -11.60 12.73
N CYS A 333 -20.29 -12.22 11.74
CA CYS A 333 -20.52 -13.64 11.40
C CYS A 333 -19.59 -14.61 12.13
#